data_AF-A0A8J5VFZ9-F1
#
_entry.id   AF-A0A8J5VFZ9-F1
#
_cell.length_a   1.000
_cell.length_b   1.000
_cell.length_c   1.000
_cell.angle_alpha   90.00
_cell.angle_beta   90.00
_cell.angle_gamma   90.00
#
_symmetry.space_group_name_H-M   'P 1'
#
loop_
_entity.id
_entity.type
_entity.pdbx_description
1 polymer ?
#
loop_
_entity_poly.entity_id
_entity_poly.type
_entity_poly.pdbx_seq_one_letter_code
_entity_poly.pdbx_strand_id
1 'polypeptide(L)'
;MVRLNADLIWKSPHFFNAVKERELDLRGNKIAVIENLGATEDQFDTIDLSDNEIVKLENFPYMNRLGTLLINNNRVTRINPNLGEFLPKLHTLVLTNNRLTNLAEIDPLVSLPKLQFLSLLDNTVTKQPDYRLYVIHKLKHLRLLDFKKVKQQERIAAAQKFHSKEAEEEAKKVPAKTFTPGHVVDAQDTTKEQGPKVVAPTPEQITAIKVYYCKLRRSTIT
;
A
#
# COMPACT_ATOMS: atom_id res chain seq x y z
N MET A 1 -22.29 21.71 2.11
CA MET A 1 -21.40 20.72 1.49
C MET A 1 -21.23 21.11 0.04
N VAL A 2 -20.02 21.46 -0.39
CA VAL A 2 -19.73 21.79 -1.79
C VAL A 2 -19.29 20.52 -2.49
N ARG A 3 -19.76 20.34 -3.72
CA ARG A 3 -19.36 19.22 -4.56
C ARG A 3 -18.06 19.55 -5.29
N LEU A 4 -17.09 18.64 -5.30
CA LEU A 4 -15.87 18.82 -6.07
C LEU A 4 -16.19 18.58 -7.56
N ASN A 5 -16.32 19.65 -8.33
CA ASN A 5 -16.60 19.60 -9.76
C ASN A 5 -15.46 20.25 -10.57
N ALA A 6 -15.47 20.06 -11.89
CA ALA A 6 -14.46 20.63 -12.79
C ALA A 6 -14.39 22.17 -12.69
N ASP A 7 -15.56 22.83 -12.61
CA ASP A 7 -15.61 24.29 -12.49
C ASP A 7 -14.92 24.82 -11.23
N LEU A 8 -15.06 24.13 -10.10
CA LEU A 8 -14.36 24.49 -8.86
C LEU A 8 -12.86 24.34 -9.06
N ILE A 9 -12.40 23.24 -9.66
CA ILE A 9 -10.96 23.00 -9.92
C ILE A 9 -10.38 24.10 -10.81
N TRP A 10 -11.05 24.48 -11.90
CA TRP A 10 -10.57 25.50 -12.82
C TRP A 10 -10.59 26.92 -12.26
N LYS A 11 -11.50 27.20 -11.33
CA LYS A 11 -11.57 28.51 -10.64
C LYS A 11 -10.65 28.59 -9.42
N SER A 12 -10.14 27.46 -8.95
CA SER A 12 -9.33 27.40 -7.74
C SER A 12 -7.93 27.96 -7.98
N PRO A 13 -7.31 28.60 -6.98
CA PRO A 13 -5.95 29.10 -7.10
C PRO A 13 -4.98 27.97 -7.40
N HIS A 14 -4.08 28.22 -8.35
CA HIS A 14 -2.94 27.35 -8.61
C HIS A 14 -1.68 28.18 -8.80
N PHE A 15 -0.58 27.74 -8.21
CA PHE A 15 0.67 28.48 -8.19
C PHE A 15 1.86 27.53 -8.04
N PHE A 16 3.08 28.07 -8.14
CA PHE A 16 4.27 27.34 -7.76
C PHE A 16 4.52 27.54 -6.27
N ASN A 17 4.55 26.45 -5.51
CA ASN A 17 4.81 26.51 -4.08
C ASN A 17 6.30 26.83 -3.77
N ALA A 18 6.63 26.95 -2.49
CA ALA A 18 7.99 27.29 -2.06
C ALA A 18 9.05 26.24 -2.48
N VAL A 19 8.63 25.01 -2.77
CA VAL A 19 9.48 23.90 -3.23
C VAL A 19 9.54 23.83 -4.77
N LYS A 20 8.92 24.80 -5.47
CA LYS A 20 8.83 24.89 -6.95
C LYS A 20 7.98 23.77 -7.57
N GLU A 21 7.04 23.21 -6.83
CA GLU A 21 6.04 22.27 -7.32
C GLU A 21 4.76 23.02 -7.72
N ARG A 22 4.08 22.56 -8.78
CA ARG A 22 2.78 23.15 -9.14
C ARG A 22 1.72 22.66 -8.16
N GLU A 23 1.18 23.58 -7.38
CA GLU A 23 0.19 23.32 -6.33
C GLU A 23 -1.20 23.79 -6.77
N LEU A 24 -2.20 22.93 -6.54
CA LEU A 24 -3.62 23.27 -6.63
C LEU A 24 -4.17 23.45 -5.21
N ASP A 25 -4.72 24.63 -4.93
CA ASP A 25 -5.31 24.96 -3.63
C ASP A 25 -6.83 24.72 -3.65
N LEU A 26 -7.27 23.68 -2.94
CA LEU A 26 -8.69 23.35 -2.74
C LEU A 26 -9.11 23.51 -1.26
N ARG A 27 -8.40 24.33 -0.48
CA ARG A 27 -8.64 24.48 0.95
C ARG A 27 -9.99 25.13 1.26
N GLY A 28 -10.58 24.75 2.40
CA GLY A 28 -11.73 25.46 2.97
C GLY A 28 -13.05 25.35 2.19
N ASN A 29 -13.13 24.46 1.20
CA ASN A 29 -14.30 24.34 0.33
C ASN A 29 -15.43 23.49 0.92
N LYS A 30 -15.27 22.88 2.11
CA LYS A 30 -16.25 21.95 2.70
C LYS A 30 -16.58 20.78 1.76
N ILE A 31 -15.55 20.28 1.07
CA ILE A 31 -15.62 19.08 0.22
C ILE A 31 -15.72 17.87 1.13
N ALA A 32 -16.69 17.00 0.91
CA ALA A 32 -16.85 15.77 1.71
C ALA A 32 -16.49 14.49 0.95
N VAL A 33 -16.49 14.53 -0.38
CA VAL A 33 -16.13 13.41 -1.25
C VAL A 33 -15.16 13.91 -2.31
N ILE A 34 -14.06 13.17 -2.48
CA ILE A 34 -13.13 13.36 -3.59
C ILE A 34 -13.78 12.77 -4.85
N GLU A 35 -13.88 13.56 -5.91
CA GLU A 35 -14.41 13.16 -7.21
C GLU A 35 -13.95 14.17 -8.27
N ASN A 36 -14.09 13.82 -9.56
CA ASN A 36 -13.81 14.72 -10.69
C ASN A 36 -12.39 15.31 -10.75
N LEU A 37 -11.43 14.76 -10.01
CA LEU A 37 -10.02 15.15 -10.09
C LEU A 37 -9.40 14.91 -11.47
N GLY A 38 -10.07 14.17 -12.37
CA GLY A 38 -9.63 14.04 -13.77
C GLY A 38 -9.57 15.38 -14.51
N ALA A 39 -10.35 16.39 -14.08
CA ALA A 39 -10.31 17.75 -14.62
C ALA A 39 -8.98 18.48 -14.35
N THR A 40 -8.13 17.92 -13.48
CA THR A 40 -6.77 18.43 -13.23
C THR A 40 -5.77 18.07 -14.33
N GLU A 41 -6.12 17.13 -15.21
CA GLU A 41 -5.30 16.66 -16.34
C GLU A 41 -3.88 16.21 -15.95
N ASP A 42 -3.71 15.69 -14.72
CA ASP A 42 -2.41 15.27 -14.16
C ASP A 42 -1.33 16.36 -14.24
N GLN A 43 -1.71 17.65 -14.15
CA GLN A 43 -0.77 18.76 -14.32
C GLN A 43 -0.06 19.18 -13.02
N PHE A 44 -0.58 18.79 -11.86
CA PHE A 44 -0.14 19.25 -10.54
C PHE A 44 0.76 18.25 -9.85
N ASP A 45 1.79 18.76 -9.18
CA ASP A 45 2.72 17.97 -8.39
C ASP A 45 2.27 17.91 -6.91
N THR A 46 1.58 18.96 -6.44
CA THR A 46 0.94 19.04 -5.12
C THR A 46 -0.55 19.35 -5.24
N ILE A 47 -1.38 18.67 -4.44
CA ILE A 47 -2.79 19.05 -4.23
C ILE A 47 -3.02 19.27 -2.74
N ASP A 48 -3.58 20.44 -2.40
CA ASP A 48 -3.97 20.77 -1.03
C ASP A 48 -5.49 20.71 -0.85
N LEU A 49 -5.94 19.73 -0.08
CA LEU A 49 -7.32 19.50 0.32
C LEU A 49 -7.55 19.80 1.82
N SER A 50 -6.67 20.60 2.45
CA SER A 50 -6.79 20.93 3.87
C SER A 50 -8.08 21.69 4.21
N ASP A 51 -8.54 21.58 5.45
CA ASP A 51 -9.74 22.28 5.94
C ASP A 51 -11.02 21.93 5.15
N ASN A 52 -11.18 20.65 4.84
CA ASN A 52 -12.38 20.11 4.19
C ASN A 52 -13.08 19.10 5.11
N GLU A 53 -14.12 18.43 4.62
CA GLU A 53 -14.91 17.46 5.38
C GLU A 53 -14.77 16.04 4.81
N ILE A 54 -13.63 15.72 4.17
CA ILE A 54 -13.40 14.46 3.45
C ILE A 54 -13.39 13.31 4.45
N VAL A 55 -14.21 12.28 4.18
CA VAL A 55 -14.34 11.10 5.06
C VAL A 55 -13.51 9.92 4.60
N LYS A 56 -13.29 9.79 3.29
CA LYS A 56 -12.60 8.66 2.67
C LYS A 56 -11.57 9.13 1.67
N LEU A 57 -10.40 8.50 1.71
CA LEU A 57 -9.33 8.73 0.76
C LEU A 57 -9.47 7.75 -0.42
N GLU A 58 -10.36 8.07 -1.36
CA GLU A 58 -10.72 7.25 -2.53
C GLU A 58 -11.03 8.12 -3.76
N ASN A 59 -11.40 7.49 -4.89
CA ASN A 59 -11.82 8.15 -6.14
C ASN A 59 -10.77 9.05 -6.82
N PHE A 60 -9.49 8.73 -6.64
CA PHE A 60 -8.45 9.38 -7.42
C PHE A 60 -8.41 8.80 -8.83
N PRO A 61 -8.35 9.64 -9.89
CA PRO A 61 -7.92 9.17 -11.20
C PRO A 61 -6.44 8.77 -11.16
N TYR A 62 -5.98 8.11 -12.22
CA TYR A 62 -4.56 7.87 -12.41
C TYR A 62 -3.81 9.21 -12.53
N MET A 63 -2.94 9.51 -11.57
CA MET A 63 -2.13 10.72 -11.52
C MET A 63 -0.66 10.34 -11.36
N ASN A 64 0.09 10.45 -12.46
CA ASN A 64 1.49 10.08 -12.53
C ASN A 64 2.41 11.21 -12.04
N ARG A 65 1.92 12.45 -11.95
CA ARG A 65 2.73 13.60 -11.49
C ARG A 65 2.58 13.89 -10.00
N LEU A 66 1.42 13.61 -9.42
CA LEU A 66 1.16 13.93 -8.01
C LEU A 66 2.19 13.26 -7.08
N GLY A 67 2.98 14.09 -6.40
CA GLY A 67 4.02 13.69 -5.45
C GLY A 67 3.63 13.98 -4.00
N THR A 68 2.91 15.08 -3.78
CA THR A 68 2.52 15.56 -2.45
C THR A 68 1.02 15.73 -2.34
N LEU A 69 0.43 15.15 -1.30
CA LEU A 69 -0.99 15.27 -1.00
C LEU A 69 -1.17 15.76 0.44
N LEU A 70 -1.77 16.95 0.57
CA LEU A 70 -2.04 17.60 1.85
C LEU A 70 -3.53 17.48 2.17
N ILE A 71 -3.88 16.84 3.28
CA ILE A 71 -5.26 16.59 3.70
C ILE A 71 -5.38 16.87 5.20
N ASN A 72 -4.89 18.04 5.62
CA ASN A 72 -4.95 18.44 7.03
C ASN A 72 -6.39 18.78 7.43
N ASN A 73 -6.73 18.63 8.71
CA ASN A 73 -8.01 19.09 9.26
C ASN A 73 -9.23 18.56 8.48
N ASN A 74 -9.26 17.26 8.24
CA ASN A 74 -10.35 16.57 7.56
C ASN A 74 -10.99 15.52 8.48
N ARG A 75 -11.87 14.68 7.93
CA ARG A 75 -12.57 13.63 8.69
C ARG A 75 -12.24 12.24 8.18
N VAL A 76 -11.03 12.03 7.67
CA VAL A 76 -10.65 10.77 7.03
C VAL A 76 -10.70 9.63 8.04
N THR A 77 -11.46 8.59 7.72
CA THR A 77 -11.65 7.37 8.54
C THR A 77 -11.25 6.11 7.78
N ARG A 78 -11.21 6.17 6.44
CA ARG A 78 -10.89 5.03 5.58
C ARG A 78 -10.03 5.45 4.42
N ILE A 79 -9.12 4.57 4.04
CA ILE A 79 -8.20 4.74 2.91
C ILE A 79 -8.43 3.60 1.93
N ASN A 80 -8.48 3.90 0.64
CA ASN A 80 -8.63 2.89 -0.39
C ASN A 80 -7.41 1.93 -0.42
N PRO A 81 -7.60 0.60 -0.31
CA PRO A 81 -6.52 -0.39 -0.41
C PRO A 81 -5.68 -0.30 -1.69
N ASN A 82 -6.27 0.15 -2.80
CA ASN A 82 -5.62 0.21 -4.11
C ASN A 82 -5.12 1.62 -4.46
N LEU A 83 -4.93 2.49 -3.46
CA LEU A 83 -4.53 3.88 -3.69
C LEU A 83 -3.23 4.01 -4.50
N GLY A 84 -2.30 3.06 -4.33
CA GLY A 84 -1.05 3.00 -5.08
C GLY A 84 -1.18 2.80 -6.59
N GLU A 85 -2.28 2.20 -7.07
CA GLU A 85 -2.53 2.04 -8.52
C GLU A 85 -2.83 3.38 -9.18
N PHE A 86 -3.50 4.27 -8.45
CA PHE A 86 -3.90 5.59 -8.94
C PHE A 86 -2.81 6.64 -8.71
N LEU A 87 -2.02 6.52 -7.63
CA LEU A 87 -1.02 7.49 -7.21
C LEU A 87 0.41 6.89 -7.16
N PRO A 88 0.97 6.43 -8.29
CA PRO A 88 2.22 5.66 -8.31
C PRO A 88 3.46 6.45 -7.88
N LYS A 89 3.43 7.80 -7.93
CA LYS A 89 4.57 8.66 -7.56
C LYS A 89 4.41 9.39 -6.23
N LEU A 90 3.31 9.18 -5.51
CA LEU A 90 3.08 9.85 -4.23
C LEU A 90 4.17 9.48 -3.23
N HIS A 91 4.91 10.49 -2.78
CA HIS A 91 5.99 10.34 -1.80
C HIS A 91 5.70 11.04 -0.48
N THR A 92 4.82 12.04 -0.47
CA THR A 92 4.45 12.81 0.73
C THR A 92 2.94 12.76 0.93
N LEU A 93 2.51 12.25 2.07
CA LEU A 93 1.10 12.24 2.49
C LEU A 93 0.97 12.84 3.89
N VAL A 94 0.20 13.92 4.00
CA VAL A 94 -0.03 14.60 5.27
C VAL A 94 -1.50 14.46 5.64
N LEU A 95 -1.76 13.70 6.70
CA LEU A 95 -3.09 13.39 7.24
C LEU A 95 -3.24 13.95 8.66
N THR A 96 -2.54 15.04 8.99
CA THR A 96 -2.60 15.66 10.31
C THR A 96 -4.03 16.07 10.67
N ASN A 97 -4.44 15.83 11.91
CA ASN A 97 -5.78 16.15 12.43
C ASN A 97 -6.91 15.54 11.57
N ASN A 98 -6.92 14.21 11.50
CA ASN A 98 -7.98 13.41 10.88
C ASN A 98 -8.59 12.44 11.91
N ARG A 99 -9.45 11.51 11.46
CA ARG A 99 -10.22 10.61 12.31
C ARG A 99 -9.84 9.15 12.12
N LEU A 100 -8.58 8.87 11.80
CA LEU A 100 -8.08 7.49 11.77
C LEU A 100 -8.01 6.96 13.20
N THR A 101 -8.69 5.84 13.45
CA THR A 101 -8.86 5.27 14.79
C THR A 101 -8.06 4.00 15.01
N ASN A 102 -7.99 3.13 14.01
CA ASN A 102 -7.41 1.79 14.13
C ASN A 102 -6.10 1.66 13.34
N LEU A 103 -5.15 0.86 13.85
CA LEU A 103 -3.93 0.51 13.11
C LEU A 103 -4.22 -0.12 11.73
N ALA A 104 -5.28 -0.92 11.62
CA ALA A 104 -5.68 -1.56 10.36
C ALA A 104 -6.08 -0.57 9.27
N GLU A 105 -6.51 0.65 9.63
CA GLU A 105 -6.85 1.70 8.65
C GLU A 105 -5.61 2.25 7.94
N ILE A 106 -4.40 1.97 8.45
CA ILE A 106 -3.12 2.37 7.89
C ILE A 106 -2.63 1.34 6.85
N ASP A 107 -3.05 0.08 6.94
CA ASP A 107 -2.59 -1.00 6.06
C ASP A 107 -2.74 -0.70 4.55
N PRO A 108 -3.82 -0.03 4.09
CA PRO A 108 -3.94 0.44 2.71
C PRO A 108 -2.76 1.29 2.19
N LEU A 109 -2.07 2.02 3.06
CA LEU A 109 -0.92 2.84 2.67
C LEU A 109 0.28 2.01 2.20
N VAL A 110 0.32 0.70 2.50
CA VAL A 110 1.36 -0.21 1.99
C VAL A 110 1.32 -0.30 0.46
N SER A 111 0.15 -0.05 -0.16
CA SER A 111 0.01 -0.02 -1.62
C SER A 111 0.84 1.08 -2.29
N LEU A 112 1.19 2.16 -1.57
CA LEU A 112 1.92 3.30 -2.13
C LEU A 112 3.43 2.99 -2.22
N PRO A 113 3.97 2.74 -3.42
CA PRO A 113 5.32 2.20 -3.57
C PRO A 113 6.43 3.22 -3.24
N LYS A 114 6.12 4.52 -3.34
CA LYS A 114 7.10 5.60 -3.17
C LYS A 114 6.88 6.46 -1.93
N LEU A 115 5.96 6.08 -1.04
CA LEU A 115 5.66 6.85 0.16
C LEU A 115 6.87 6.90 1.10
N GLN A 116 7.40 8.11 1.33
CA GLN A 116 8.59 8.37 2.14
C GLN A 116 8.30 9.26 3.35
N PHE A 117 7.34 10.18 3.22
CA PHE A 117 6.98 11.15 4.25
C PHE A 117 5.51 10.97 4.60
N LEU A 118 5.24 10.65 5.87
CA LEU A 118 3.90 10.45 6.39
C LEU A 118 3.72 11.24 7.68
N SER A 119 2.63 11.97 7.79
CA SER A 119 2.17 12.57 9.05
C SER A 119 0.77 12.07 9.36
N LEU A 120 0.61 11.45 10.54
CA LEU A 120 -0.68 11.04 11.11
C LEU A 120 -0.92 11.74 12.46
N LEU A 121 -0.17 12.80 12.76
CA LEU A 121 -0.34 13.59 13.97
C LEU A 121 -1.81 13.99 14.19
N ASP A 122 -2.20 14.09 15.46
CA ASP A 122 -3.56 14.44 15.87
C ASP A 122 -4.66 13.52 15.33
N ASN A 123 -4.33 12.28 14.96
CA ASN A 123 -5.31 11.20 14.76
C ASN A 123 -5.43 10.35 16.04
N THR A 124 -6.60 9.76 16.25
CA THR A 124 -6.84 8.85 17.38
C THR A 124 -5.89 7.64 17.37
N VAL A 125 -5.49 7.16 16.19
CA VAL A 125 -4.56 6.05 16.01
C VAL A 125 -3.20 6.29 16.67
N THR A 126 -2.76 7.55 16.80
CA THR A 126 -1.48 7.89 17.45
C THR A 126 -1.44 7.57 18.93
N LYS A 127 -2.61 7.45 19.57
CA LYS A 127 -2.76 7.07 20.99
C LYS A 127 -2.68 5.57 21.23
N GLN A 128 -2.72 4.76 20.16
CA GLN A 128 -2.68 3.30 20.29
C GLN A 128 -1.27 2.83 20.67
N PRO A 129 -1.16 1.76 21.49
CA PRO A 129 0.14 1.21 21.86
C PRO A 129 0.87 0.72 20.60
N ASP A 130 2.18 0.90 20.58
CA ASP A 130 3.06 0.48 19.48
C ASP A 130 2.76 1.09 18.11
N TYR A 131 1.89 2.10 18.02
CA TYR A 131 1.53 2.78 16.77
C TYR A 131 2.74 3.05 15.88
N ARG A 132 3.76 3.70 16.43
CA ARG A 132 4.96 4.06 15.68
C ARG A 132 5.70 2.85 15.12
N LEU A 133 5.88 1.80 15.92
CA LEU A 133 6.55 0.57 15.49
C LEU A 133 5.71 -0.19 14.46
N TYR A 134 4.38 -0.20 14.63
CA TYR A 134 3.46 -0.82 13.68
C TYR A 134 3.55 -0.17 12.29
N VAL A 135 3.49 1.16 12.24
CA VAL A 135 3.61 1.91 10.97
C VAL A 135 4.97 1.65 10.32
N ILE A 136 6.06 1.67 11.08
CA ILE A 136 7.40 1.37 10.57
C ILE A 136 7.52 -0.06 10.04
N HIS A 137 6.85 -1.02 10.69
CA HIS A 137 6.82 -2.42 10.26
C HIS A 137 6.10 -2.59 8.93
N LYS A 138 4.90 -2.02 8.81
CA LYS A 138 4.07 -2.10 7.59
C LYS A 138 4.69 -1.29 6.44
N LEU A 139 5.14 -0.06 6.70
CA LEU A 139 5.70 0.86 5.70
C LEU A 139 7.23 0.85 5.74
N LYS A 140 7.84 -0.21 5.20
CA LYS A 140 9.30 -0.42 5.23
C LYS A 140 10.08 0.67 4.49
N HIS A 141 9.50 1.35 3.51
CA HIS A 141 10.16 2.40 2.72
C HIS A 141 10.08 3.80 3.36
N LEU A 142 9.34 3.96 4.45
CA LEU A 142 9.09 5.25 5.08
C LEU A 142 10.36 5.85 5.68
N ARG A 143 10.71 7.09 5.33
CA ARG A 143 11.90 7.78 5.83
C ARG A 143 11.60 8.65 7.04
N LEU A 144 10.42 9.27 7.06
CA LEU A 144 10.01 10.22 8.07
C LEU A 144 8.54 9.99 8.43
N LEU A 145 8.30 9.86 9.72
CA LEU A 145 6.98 9.63 10.32
C LEU A 145 6.76 10.68 11.40
N ASP A 146 5.68 11.47 11.28
CA ASP A 146 5.28 12.49 12.25
C ASP A 146 6.41 13.50 12.52
N PHE A 147 7.03 13.98 11.44
CA PHE A 147 8.21 14.88 11.47
C PHE A 147 9.45 14.31 12.16
N LYS A 148 9.47 13.01 12.47
CA LYS A 148 10.62 12.31 13.07
C LYS A 148 11.20 11.31 12.08
N LYS A 149 12.51 11.41 11.83
CA LYS A 149 13.24 10.45 11.02
C LYS A 149 13.13 9.04 11.61
N VAL A 150 12.82 8.07 10.75
CA VAL A 150 12.80 6.64 11.14
C VAL A 150 14.22 6.13 11.25
N LYS A 151 14.63 5.68 12.44
CA LYS A 151 15.96 5.14 12.69
C LYS A 151 16.01 3.63 12.43
N GLN A 152 17.20 3.12 12.14
CA GLN A 152 17.40 1.68 11.91
C GLN A 152 17.08 0.83 13.14
N GLN A 153 17.40 1.34 14.34
CA GLN A 153 17.06 0.67 15.61
C GLN A 153 15.55 0.42 15.76
N GLU A 154 14.73 1.40 15.38
CA GLU A 154 13.27 1.28 15.43
C GLU A 154 12.77 0.22 14.44
N ARG A 155 13.39 0.11 13.25
CA ARG A 155 13.04 -0.93 12.27
C ARG A 155 13.34 -2.33 12.78
N ILE A 156 14.49 -2.51 13.43
CA ILE A 156 14.87 -3.80 14.02
C ILE A 156 13.91 -4.18 15.15
N ALA A 157 13.60 -3.23 16.04
CA ALA A 157 12.65 -3.45 17.12
C ALA A 157 11.23 -3.76 16.61
N ALA A 158 10.78 -3.04 15.58
CA ALA A 158 9.49 -3.28 14.93
C ALA A 158 9.45 -4.68 14.28
N ALA A 159 10.48 -5.06 13.54
CA ALA A 159 10.61 -6.39 12.95
C ALA A 159 10.56 -7.49 14.02
N GLN A 160 11.35 -7.37 15.09
CA GLN A 160 11.36 -8.35 16.19
C GLN A 160 9.99 -8.50 16.86
N LYS A 161 9.27 -7.38 17.07
CA LYS A 161 8.00 -7.35 17.79
C LYS A 161 6.82 -7.90 16.98
N PHE A 162 6.81 -7.67 15.67
CA PHE A 162 5.68 -8.04 14.82
C PHE A 162 5.93 -9.32 13.99
N HIS A 163 7.19 -9.73 13.75
CA HIS A 163 7.46 -11.03 13.12
C HIS A 163 6.95 -12.21 13.95
N SER A 164 7.04 -12.16 15.28
CA SER A 164 6.49 -13.20 16.14
C SER A 164 4.96 -13.25 16.08
N LYS A 165 4.30 -12.10 16.07
CA LYS A 165 2.83 -12.01 16.00
C LYS A 165 2.27 -12.41 14.65
N GLU A 166 2.92 -12.02 13.55
CA GLU A 166 2.49 -12.42 12.21
C GLU A 166 2.68 -13.93 11.99
N ALA A 167 3.77 -14.52 12.48
CA ALA A 167 3.98 -15.97 12.44
C ALA A 167 2.93 -16.74 13.28
N GLU A 168 2.55 -16.22 14.44
CA GLU A 168 1.48 -16.78 15.27
C GLU A 168 0.09 -16.65 14.63
N GLU A 169 -0.20 -15.54 13.95
CA GLU A 169 -1.45 -15.36 13.21
C GLU A 169 -1.52 -16.23 11.95
N GLU A 170 -0.41 -16.38 11.22
CA GLU A 170 -0.33 -17.29 10.07
C GLU A 170 -0.48 -18.75 10.50
N ALA A 171 0.14 -19.15 11.62
CA ALA A 171 -0.04 -20.50 12.18
C ALA A 171 -1.49 -20.79 12.60
N LYS A 172 -2.24 -19.77 13.06
CA LYS A 172 -3.68 -19.90 13.39
C LYS A 172 -4.59 -19.92 12.16
N LYS A 173 -4.13 -19.42 11.01
CA LYS A 173 -4.88 -19.43 9.74
C LYS A 173 -4.73 -20.74 8.94
N VAL A 174 -3.85 -21.66 9.35
CA VAL A 174 -3.76 -22.99 8.75
C VAL A 174 -4.92 -23.85 9.29
N PRO A 175 -5.86 -24.32 8.45
CA PRO A 175 -6.96 -25.16 8.94
C PRO A 175 -6.38 -26.50 9.42
N ALA A 176 -6.67 -26.85 10.67
CA ALA A 176 -6.42 -28.18 11.21
C ALA A 176 -7.16 -29.20 10.32
N LYS A 177 -6.41 -29.94 9.50
CA LYS A 177 -6.94 -31.17 8.89
C LYS A 177 -7.16 -32.17 10.02
N THR A 178 -8.36 -32.14 10.60
CA THR A 178 -8.81 -33.13 11.57
C THR A 178 -8.82 -34.50 10.92
N PHE A 179 -7.80 -35.30 11.23
CA PHE A 179 -7.72 -36.70 10.88
C PHE A 179 -8.65 -37.47 11.81
N THR A 180 -9.81 -37.92 11.31
CA THR A 180 -10.71 -38.82 12.04
C THR A 180 -10.43 -40.27 11.63
N PRO A 181 -9.98 -41.15 12.54
CA PRO A 181 -9.81 -42.57 12.23
C PRO A 181 -11.14 -43.31 12.45
N GLY A 182 -11.74 -43.84 11.37
CA GLY A 182 -12.82 -44.81 11.48
C GLY A 182 -13.93 -44.69 10.43
N HIS A 183 -13.72 -45.26 9.25
CA HIS A 183 -14.81 -45.88 8.49
C HIS A 183 -14.23 -46.94 7.54
N VAL A 184 -14.59 -48.20 7.80
CA VAL A 184 -14.37 -49.34 6.92
C VAL A 184 -15.70 -49.63 6.26
N VAL A 185 -15.77 -49.57 4.93
CA VAL A 185 -16.68 -50.37 4.10
C VAL A 185 -16.15 -50.45 2.66
N ASP A 186 -15.72 -51.68 2.36
CA ASP A 186 -15.82 -52.48 1.14
C ASP A 186 -15.51 -51.96 -0.27
N ALA A 187 -14.84 -52.88 -0.97
CA ALA A 187 -14.33 -52.82 -2.33
C ALA A 187 -15.43 -52.93 -3.40
N GLN A 188 -15.29 -52.14 -4.47
CA GLN A 188 -15.41 -52.60 -5.86
C GLN A 188 -14.91 -51.54 -6.85
N ASP A 189 -13.83 -51.91 -7.52
CA ASP A 189 -13.48 -51.73 -8.93
C ASP A 189 -13.42 -50.37 -9.66
N THR A 190 -12.38 -50.28 -10.48
CA THR A 190 -12.11 -49.44 -11.67
C THR A 190 -11.41 -48.06 -11.58
N THR A 191 -10.30 -48.03 -12.34
CA THR A 191 -9.55 -46.92 -12.96
C THR A 191 -8.81 -45.91 -12.09
N LYS A 192 -7.54 -46.24 -11.79
CA LYS A 192 -6.49 -45.30 -11.38
C LYS A 192 -5.96 -44.52 -12.58
N GLU A 193 -6.41 -43.27 -12.76
CA GLU A 193 -5.60 -42.26 -13.45
C GLU A 193 -4.48 -41.80 -12.51
N GLN A 194 -3.25 -42.20 -12.83
CA GLN A 194 -2.05 -41.67 -12.17
C GLN A 194 -1.63 -40.38 -12.88
N GLY A 195 -1.86 -39.24 -12.22
CA GLY A 195 -1.17 -37.99 -12.56
C GLY A 195 0.36 -38.17 -12.50
N PRO A 196 1.14 -37.44 -13.31
CA PRO A 196 2.54 -37.72 -13.52
C PRO A 196 3.35 -37.52 -12.24
N LYS A 197 4.02 -38.59 -11.78
CA LYS A 197 5.07 -38.53 -10.77
C LYS A 197 6.20 -37.65 -11.30
N VAL A 198 6.52 -36.57 -10.62
CA VAL A 198 7.70 -35.74 -10.91
C VAL A 198 8.94 -36.55 -10.53
N VAL A 199 9.51 -37.25 -11.49
CA VAL A 199 10.80 -37.94 -11.36
C VAL A 199 11.90 -36.90 -11.53
N ALA A 200 12.85 -36.85 -10.60
CA ALA A 200 14.01 -35.96 -10.70
C ALA A 200 14.80 -36.25 -12.00
N PRO A 201 15.29 -35.21 -12.71
CA PRO A 201 15.96 -35.38 -13.99
C PRO A 201 17.23 -36.22 -13.83
N THR A 202 17.47 -37.12 -14.78
CA THR A 202 18.68 -37.95 -14.79
C THR A 202 19.94 -37.10 -14.98
N PRO A 203 21.12 -37.56 -14.53
CA PRO A 203 22.37 -36.80 -14.65
C PRO A 203 22.69 -36.32 -16.09
N GLU A 204 22.26 -37.09 -17.08
CA GLU A 204 22.39 -36.76 -18.51
C GLU A 204 21.51 -35.56 -18.91
N GLN A 205 20.26 -35.50 -18.41
CA GLN A 205 19.34 -34.39 -18.66
C GLN A 205 19.84 -33.09 -18.00
N ILE A 206 20.42 -33.19 -16.79
CA ILE A 206 21.05 -32.04 -16.11
C ILE A 206 22.24 -31.51 -16.92
N THR A 207 23.03 -32.41 -17.51
CA THR A 207 24.19 -32.03 -18.34
C THR A 207 23.75 -31.34 -19.62
N ALA A 208 22.69 -31.84 -20.29
CA ALA A 208 22.11 -31.21 -21.47
C ALA A 208 21.55 -29.81 -21.18
N ILE A 209 20.85 -29.64 -20.03
CA ILE A 209 20.32 -28.34 -19.60
C ILE A 209 21.47 -27.34 -19.35
N LYS A 210 22.55 -27.76 -18.68
CA LYS A 210 23.72 -26.89 -18.46
C LYS A 210 24.38 -26.45 -19.76
N VAL A 211 24.51 -27.35 -20.74
CA VAL A 211 25.09 -27.02 -22.06
C VAL A 211 24.19 -26.02 -22.80
N TYR A 212 22.87 -26.20 -22.74
CA TYR A 212 21.90 -25.29 -23.36
C TYR A 212 21.99 -23.87 -22.78
N TYR A 213 21.99 -23.72 -21.46
CA TYR A 213 22.15 -22.41 -20.81
C TYR A 213 23.51 -21.77 -21.11
N CYS A 214 24.57 -22.57 -21.23
CA CYS A 214 25.90 -22.07 -21.59
C CYS A 214 25.94 -21.53 -23.03
N LYS A 215 25.18 -22.12 -23.96
CA LYS A 215 25.02 -21.61 -25.34
C LYS A 215 24.21 -20.32 -25.39
N LEU A 216 23.11 -20.23 -24.65
CA LEU A 216 22.30 -19.00 -24.55
C LEU A 216 23.05 -17.81 -23.95
N ARG A 217 23.95 -18.07 -23.00
CA ARG A 217 24.78 -17.02 -22.38
C ARG A 217 25.88 -16.50 -23.31
N ARG A 218 26.21 -17.23 -24.38
CA ARG A 218 27.17 -16.81 -25.41
C ARG A 218 26.50 -16.07 -26.58
N SER A 219 25.19 -16.18 -26.76
CA SER A 219 24.45 -15.47 -27.83
C SER A 219 23.89 -14.11 -27.41
N THR A 220 24.05 -13.71 -26.15
CA THR A 220 23.57 -12.43 -25.58
C THR A 220 24.69 -11.40 -25.40
N ILE A 221 25.88 -11.67 -25.92
CA ILE A 221 27.00 -10.73 -25.98
C ILE A 221 27.46 -10.64 -27.45
N THR A 222 26.64 -10.00 -28.27
CA THR A 222 26.97 -9.36 -29.55
C THR A 222 25.91 -8.32 -29.85
#